data_AF-W4GUQ4-F1
#
_entry.id   AF-W4GUQ4-F1
#
_cell.length_a   1.000
_cell.length_b   1.000
_cell.length_c   1.000
_cell.angle_alpha   90.00
_cell.angle_beta   90.00
_cell.angle_gamma   90.00
#
_symmetry.space_group_name_H-M   'P 1'
#
loop_
_entity.id
_entity.type
_entity.pdbx_description
1 polymer ?
#
loop_
_entity_poly.entity_id
_entity_poly.type
_entity_poly.pdbx_seq_one_letter_code
_entity_poly.pdbx_strand_id
1 'polypeptide(L)'
;MHWINKLFMYSCVSLLAMAQDEPLHLCASGTVQLALSAVLSSPHVVKCASAVGISPESLVKGDRLTSAQVVAFRESPSCAAYHERMMETLQRIYPACVDSTSMVSTTKMGATTFAQRVKSLTS
;
A
#
# COMPACT_ATOMS: atom_id res chain seq x y z
N MET A 1 -55.35 -28.29 -30.92
CA MET A 1 -55.71 -28.69 -29.54
C MET A 1 -54.60 -29.58 -28.98
N HIS A 2 -53.74 -29.03 -28.12
CA HIS A 2 -53.27 -29.63 -26.86
C HIS A 2 -52.42 -28.58 -26.13
N TRP A 3 -52.64 -28.51 -24.82
CA TRP A 3 -52.38 -27.35 -23.96
C TRP A 3 -50.95 -27.31 -23.37
N ILE A 4 -50.47 -26.07 -23.20
CA ILE A 4 -49.67 -25.49 -22.10
C ILE A 4 -49.17 -26.48 -21.02
N ASN A 5 -47.85 -26.51 -20.81
CA ASN A 5 -47.30 -26.77 -19.48
C ASN A 5 -45.91 -26.11 -19.28
N LYS A 6 -45.88 -25.20 -18.30
CA LYS A 6 -44.80 -24.86 -17.34
C LYS A 6 -43.35 -25.09 -17.81
N LEU A 7 -42.49 -24.08 -17.79
CA LEU A 7 -41.83 -23.69 -16.55
C LEU A 7 -41.36 -22.24 -16.58
N PHE A 8 -41.93 -21.50 -15.64
CA PHE A 8 -41.46 -20.23 -15.12
C PHE A 8 -40.05 -20.37 -14.52
N MET A 9 -39.19 -19.40 -14.83
CA MET A 9 -38.51 -18.57 -13.84
C MET A 9 -37.60 -19.25 -12.82
N TYR A 10 -36.30 -19.38 -13.14
CA TYR A 10 -35.19 -19.43 -12.18
C TYR A 10 -33.89 -19.11 -12.94
N SER A 11 -32.94 -18.31 -12.50
CA SER A 11 -32.79 -17.35 -11.42
C SER A 11 -31.48 -16.65 -11.76
N CYS A 12 -31.47 -15.32 -11.93
CA CYS A 12 -30.23 -14.55 -11.95
C CYS A 12 -29.62 -14.62 -10.55
N VAL A 13 -28.78 -15.62 -10.29
CA VAL A 13 -27.89 -15.59 -9.13
C VAL A 13 -26.68 -14.77 -9.54
N SER A 14 -26.85 -13.45 -9.52
CA SER A 14 -25.72 -12.55 -9.34
C SER A 14 -25.11 -12.90 -7.99
N LEU A 15 -24.02 -13.68 -7.98
CA LEU A 15 -23.12 -13.76 -6.83
C LEU A 15 -22.49 -12.37 -6.67
N LEU A 16 -23.23 -11.49 -6.01
CA LEU A 16 -22.65 -10.42 -5.25
C LEU A 16 -21.88 -11.10 -4.12
N ALA A 17 -20.59 -11.38 -4.36
CA ALA A 17 -19.64 -11.59 -3.29
C ALA A 17 -19.61 -10.29 -2.48
N MET A 18 -20.54 -10.19 -1.53
CA MET A 18 -20.43 -9.26 -0.42
C MET A 18 -19.20 -9.77 0.33
N ALA A 19 -18.03 -9.20 0.03
CA ALA A 19 -16.89 -9.27 0.93
C ALA A 19 -17.40 -8.65 2.23
N GLN A 20 -17.83 -9.49 3.17
CA GLN A 20 -18.07 -9.03 4.52
C GLN A 20 -16.70 -8.60 5.01
N ASP A 21 -16.50 -7.28 5.11
CA ASP A 21 -15.38 -6.66 5.81
C ASP A 21 -15.47 -7.12 7.27
N GLU A 22 -14.97 -8.33 7.55
CA GLU A 22 -14.66 -8.72 8.92
C GLU A 22 -13.72 -7.64 9.47
N PRO A 23 -13.98 -7.09 10.66
CA PRO A 23 -13.16 -6.04 11.21
C PRO A 23 -11.71 -6.53 11.27
N LEU A 24 -10.86 -5.91 10.47
CA LEU A 24 -9.46 -6.30 10.37
C LEU A 24 -8.82 -6.26 11.77
N HIS A 25 -8.21 -7.38 12.16
CA HIS A 25 -7.45 -7.45 13.39
C HIS A 25 -6.21 -6.54 13.32
N LEU A 26 -5.72 -6.12 14.49
CA LEU A 26 -4.40 -5.48 14.57
C LEU A 26 -3.33 -6.45 14.05
N CYS A 27 -2.39 -5.91 13.29
CA CYS A 27 -1.20 -6.65 12.92
C CYS A 27 -0.47 -7.10 14.18
N ALA A 28 0.11 -8.31 14.15
CA ALA A 28 1.04 -8.72 15.19
C ALA A 28 2.21 -7.71 15.25
N SER A 29 2.73 -7.49 16.45
CA SER A 29 3.81 -6.53 16.66
C SER A 29 4.98 -6.80 15.73
N GLY A 30 5.38 -5.78 14.96
CA GLY A 30 6.50 -5.87 14.03
C GLY A 30 6.20 -6.48 12.66
N THR A 31 4.98 -6.95 12.36
CA THR A 31 4.63 -7.54 11.05
C THR A 31 4.97 -6.61 9.88
N VAL A 32 4.56 -5.34 9.97
CA VAL A 32 4.81 -4.35 8.91
C VAL A 32 6.30 -4.08 8.74
N GLN A 33 7.02 -3.92 9.86
CA GLN A 33 8.46 -3.64 9.84
C GLN A 33 9.27 -4.82 9.31
N LEU A 34 8.89 -6.04 9.67
CA LEU A 34 9.49 -7.26 9.16
C LEU A 34 9.25 -7.40 7.65
N ALA A 35 8.02 -7.16 7.18
CA ALA A 35 7.69 -7.21 5.77
C ALA A 35 8.55 -6.22 4.96
N LEU A 36 8.67 -4.99 5.44
CA LEU A 36 9.42 -3.94 4.75
C LEU A 36 10.95 -4.06 4.89
N SER A 37 11.47 -4.85 5.84
CA SER A 37 12.90 -4.93 6.15
C SER A 37 13.81 -5.15 4.92
N ALA A 38 13.40 -6.03 3.99
CA ALA A 38 14.14 -6.30 2.76
C ALA A 38 14.14 -5.09 1.80
N VAL A 39 13.06 -4.31 1.77
CA VAL A 39 12.97 -3.09 0.96
C VAL A 39 13.83 -1.98 1.57
N LEU A 40 13.77 -1.82 2.89
CA LEU A 40 14.50 -0.81 3.65
C LEU A 40 16.02 -1.04 3.66
N SER A 41 16.47 -2.26 3.41
CA SER A 41 17.89 -2.63 3.26
C SER A 41 18.32 -2.80 1.80
N SER A 42 17.43 -2.54 0.84
CA SER A 42 17.71 -2.76 -0.58
C SER A 42 18.51 -1.62 -1.24
N PRO A 43 19.13 -1.85 -2.41
CA PRO A 43 19.73 -0.78 -3.19
C PRO A 43 18.75 0.34 -3.60
N HIS A 44 17.44 0.09 -3.57
CA HIS A 44 16.42 1.09 -3.92
C HIS A 44 16.38 2.25 -2.92
N VAL A 45 16.55 1.97 -1.62
CA VAL A 45 16.58 3.04 -0.61
C VAL A 45 17.80 3.95 -0.81
N VAL A 46 18.95 3.36 -1.13
CA VAL A 46 20.20 4.09 -1.38
C VAL A 46 20.07 4.98 -2.61
N LYS A 47 19.49 4.46 -3.69
CA LYS A 47 19.28 5.24 -4.93
C LYS A 47 18.29 6.39 -4.74
N CYS A 48 17.24 6.20 -3.95
CA CYS A 48 16.31 7.30 -3.66
C CYS A 48 16.97 8.34 -2.75
N ALA A 49 17.60 7.91 -1.65
CA ALA A 49 18.27 8.82 -0.72
C ALA A 49 19.36 9.66 -1.41
N SER A 50 20.15 9.04 -2.29
CA SER A 50 21.16 9.73 -3.09
C SER A 50 20.55 10.75 -4.06
N ALA A 51 19.43 10.43 -4.71
CA ALA A 51 18.74 11.38 -5.60
C ALA A 51 18.17 12.60 -4.86
N VAL A 52 17.81 12.41 -3.59
CA VAL A 52 17.27 13.46 -2.71
C VAL A 52 18.39 14.25 -2.02
N GLY A 53 19.60 13.68 -1.90
CA GLY A 53 20.72 14.28 -1.18
C GLY A 53 20.61 14.13 0.35
N ILE A 54 20.13 12.98 0.81
CA ILE A 54 20.06 12.60 2.23
C ILE A 54 20.70 11.23 2.47
N SER A 55 20.89 10.87 3.74
CA SER A 55 21.31 9.51 4.08
C SER A 55 20.14 8.51 3.93
N PRO A 56 20.42 7.23 3.61
CA PRO A 56 19.40 6.19 3.59
C PRO A 56 18.67 6.08 4.93
N GLU A 57 19.37 6.24 6.05
CA GLU A 57 18.78 6.16 7.39
C GLU A 57 17.75 7.26 7.62
N SER A 58 18.03 8.50 7.18
CA SER A 58 17.08 9.61 7.26
C SER A 58 15.84 9.36 6.41
N LEU A 59 16.01 8.74 5.22
CA LEU A 59 14.89 8.36 4.37
C LEU A 59 14.01 7.28 5.03
N VAL A 60 14.61 6.26 5.64
CA VAL A 60 13.90 5.17 6.32
C VAL A 60 13.15 5.68 7.56
N LYS A 61 13.77 6.55 8.35
CA LYS A 61 13.15 7.16 9.54
C LYS A 61 12.01 8.11 9.18
N GLY A 62 11.96 8.58 7.93
CA GLY A 62 10.99 9.59 7.52
C GLY A 62 11.31 10.96 8.09
N ASP A 63 12.60 11.31 8.19
CA ASP A 63 13.03 12.63 8.63
C ASP A 63 12.41 13.71 7.74
N ARG A 64 12.13 14.88 8.34
CA ARG A 64 11.49 15.98 7.62
C ARG A 64 12.39 16.48 6.49
N LEU A 65 11.88 16.43 5.27
CA LEU A 65 12.58 16.95 4.09
C LEU A 65 12.40 18.46 3.95
N THR A 66 13.43 19.14 3.44
CA THR A 66 13.31 20.53 2.97
C THR A 66 12.50 20.60 1.68
N SER A 67 12.00 21.79 1.32
CA SER A 67 11.23 21.98 0.08
C SER A 67 12.00 21.52 -1.18
N ALA A 68 13.30 21.79 -1.26
CA ALA A 68 14.14 21.34 -2.37
C ALA A 68 14.26 19.82 -2.43
N GLN A 69 14.39 19.16 -1.27
CA GLN A 69 14.43 17.70 -1.17
C GLN A 69 13.08 17.06 -1.52
N VAL A 70 11.95 17.70 -1.21
CA VAL A 70 10.64 17.19 -1.63
C VAL A 70 10.47 17.27 -3.15
N VAL A 71 10.96 18.34 -3.78
CA VAL A 71 11.01 18.45 -5.25
C VAL A 71 11.87 17.34 -5.84
N ALA A 72 13.08 17.14 -5.32
CA ALA A 72 13.98 16.06 -5.76
C ALA A 72 13.35 14.67 -5.56
N PHE A 73 12.68 14.44 -4.43
CA PHE A 73 11.97 13.18 -4.16
C PHE A 73 10.86 12.94 -5.20
N ARG A 74 10.02 13.94 -5.47
CA ARG A 74 8.92 13.88 -6.43
C ARG A 74 9.40 13.57 -7.86
N GLU A 75 10.51 14.16 -8.27
CA GLU A 75 11.01 14.08 -9.66
C GLU A 75 11.90 12.86 -9.90
N SER A 76 12.27 12.14 -8.85
CA SER A 76 13.19 11.00 -8.93
C SER A 76 12.48 9.68 -9.28
N PRO A 77 12.81 9.04 -10.42
CA PRO A 77 12.33 7.70 -10.74
C PRO A 77 12.77 6.64 -9.72
N SER A 78 13.94 6.82 -9.08
CA SER A 78 14.41 5.89 -8.06
C SER A 78 13.56 5.94 -6.79
N CYS A 79 13.02 7.11 -6.44
CA CYS A 79 12.09 7.27 -5.32
C CYS A 79 10.70 6.72 -5.63
N ALA A 80 10.23 6.88 -6.88
CA ALA A 80 8.99 6.24 -7.33
C ALA A 80 9.10 4.70 -7.26
N ALA A 81 10.19 4.11 -7.76
CA ALA A 81 10.42 2.67 -7.70
C ALA A 81 10.59 2.15 -6.26
N TYR A 82 11.29 2.89 -5.40
CA TYR A 82 11.40 2.56 -3.98
C TYR A 82 10.02 2.54 -3.29
N HIS A 83 9.19 3.55 -3.56
CA HIS A 83 7.83 3.61 -3.05
C HIS A 83 6.97 2.45 -3.55
N GLU A 84 6.97 2.19 -4.86
CA GLU A 84 6.24 1.07 -5.47
C GLU A 84 6.60 -0.25 -4.79
N ARG A 85 7.89 -0.50 -4.56
CA ARG A 85 8.33 -1.72 -3.90
C ARG A 85 7.84 -1.84 -2.46
N MET A 86 7.78 -0.75 -1.71
CA MET A 86 7.17 -0.76 -0.37
C MET A 86 5.68 -1.11 -0.45
N MET A 87 4.96 -0.52 -1.40
CA MET A 87 3.51 -0.74 -1.54
C MET A 87 3.19 -2.18 -1.95
N GLU A 88 3.94 -2.75 -2.91
CA GLU A 88 3.83 -4.16 -3.29
C GLU A 88 4.03 -5.09 -2.10
N THR A 89 5.04 -4.80 -1.26
CA THR A 89 5.33 -5.59 -0.07
C THR A 89 4.21 -5.53 0.95
N LEU A 90 3.62 -4.34 1.18
CA LEU A 90 2.49 -4.16 2.10
C LEU A 90 1.24 -4.90 1.62
N GLN A 91 0.96 -4.88 0.32
CA GLN A 91 -0.17 -5.60 -0.27
C GLN A 91 -0.05 -7.13 -0.13
N ARG A 92 1.17 -7.66 0.04
CA ARG A 92 1.42 -9.10 0.21
C ARG A 92 1.29 -9.60 1.64
N ILE A 93 1.07 -8.71 2.62
CA ILE A 93 0.82 -9.14 4.01
C ILE A 93 -0.54 -9.84 4.07
N TYR A 94 -0.52 -11.13 4.42
CA TYR A 94 -1.70 -11.97 4.53
C TYR A 94 -1.76 -12.71 5.89
N PRO A 95 -2.91 -12.72 6.59
CA PRO A 95 -4.11 -11.94 6.26
C PRO A 95 -3.84 -10.43 6.33
N ALA A 96 -4.66 -9.64 5.65
CA ALA A 96 -4.61 -8.19 5.81
C ALA A 96 -4.89 -7.84 7.29
N CYS A 97 -4.27 -6.77 7.79
CA CYS A 97 -4.37 -6.37 9.18
C CYS A 97 -4.24 -4.85 9.32
N VAL A 98 -4.60 -4.30 10.47
CA VAL A 98 -4.44 -2.88 10.80
C VAL A 98 -3.10 -2.65 11.48
N ASP A 99 -2.26 -1.81 10.89
CA ASP A 99 -1.02 -1.39 11.53
C ASP A 99 -1.35 -0.57 12.81
N SER A 100 -0.81 -0.99 13.95
CA SER A 100 -1.14 -0.39 15.25
C SER A 100 -0.56 1.02 15.44
N THR A 101 0.43 1.42 14.63
CA THR A 101 1.04 2.75 14.71
C THR A 101 0.23 3.79 13.95
N SER A 102 -0.17 3.47 12.72
CA SER A 102 -0.92 4.37 11.84
C SER A 102 -2.44 4.20 11.94
N MET A 103 -2.92 3.08 12.50
CA MET A 103 -4.33 2.66 12.49
C MET A 103 -4.90 2.55 11.06
N VAL A 104 -4.05 2.23 10.09
CA VAL A 104 -4.40 2.02 8.68
C VAL A 104 -4.21 0.55 8.32
N SER A 105 -5.12 -0.01 7.52
CA SER A 105 -4.97 -1.38 7.03
C SER A 105 -3.79 -1.54 6.07
N THR A 106 -3.12 -2.69 6.10
CA THR A 106 -2.01 -3.01 5.18
C THR A 106 -2.42 -2.90 3.72
N THR A 107 -3.65 -3.28 3.39
CA THR A 107 -4.24 -3.08 2.05
C THR A 107 -4.34 -1.60 1.69
N LYS A 108 -4.85 -0.75 2.59
CA LYS A 108 -4.98 0.69 2.33
C LYS A 108 -3.63 1.38 2.28
N MET A 109 -2.70 1.02 3.16
CA MET A 109 -1.32 1.51 3.10
C MET A 109 -0.70 1.15 1.75
N GLY A 110 -0.78 -0.13 1.34
CA GLY A 110 -0.27 -0.61 0.06
C GLY A 110 -0.99 -0.07 -1.17
N ALA A 111 -2.16 0.56 -1.03
CA ALA A 111 -2.86 1.26 -2.12
C ALA A 111 -2.45 2.74 -2.23
N THR A 112 -1.57 3.23 -1.36
CA THR A 112 -1.07 4.61 -1.43
C THR A 112 -0.31 4.80 -2.73
N THR A 113 -0.63 5.86 -3.46
CA THR A 113 0.07 6.23 -4.69
C THR A 113 1.29 7.10 -4.39
N PHE A 114 2.26 7.11 -5.30
CA PHE A 114 3.44 7.96 -5.16
C PHE A 114 3.07 9.45 -5.06
N ALA A 115 2.06 9.90 -5.82
CA ALA A 115 1.56 11.27 -5.75
C ALA A 115 0.96 11.62 -4.38
N GLN A 116 0.23 10.70 -3.75
CA GLN A 116 -0.28 10.88 -2.38
C GLN A 116 0.87 10.96 -1.37
N ARG A 117 1.91 10.12 -1.52
CA ARG A 117 3.11 10.20 -0.70
C ARG A 117 3.83 11.54 -0.86
N VAL A 118 3.98 12.05 -2.07
CA VAL A 118 4.58 13.38 -2.30
C VAL A 118 3.75 14.47 -1.62
N LYS A 119 2.42 14.41 -1.74
CA LYS A 119 1.52 15.37 -1.10
C LYS A 119 1.68 15.39 0.43
N SER A 120 1.83 14.22 1.06
CA SER A 120 2.02 14.13 2.52
C SER A 120 3.36 14.69 3.01
N LEU A 121 4.34 14.88 2.12
CA LEU A 121 5.63 15.52 2.47
C LEU A 121 5.58 17.05 2.38
N THR A 122 4.51 17.60 1.80
CA THR A 122 4.31 19.06 1.58
C THR A 122 3.23 19.68 2.46
N SER A 123 2.46 18.86 3.19
CA SER A 123 1.39 19.30 4.09
C SER A 123 1.91 19.40 5.53
#